data_AF-A0A6A4PU84-F1
#
_entry.id   AF-A0A6A4PU84-F1
#
_cell.length_a   1.000
_cell.length_b   1.000
_cell.length_c   1.000
_cell.angle_alpha   90.00
_cell.angle_beta   90.00
_cell.angle_gamma   90.00
#
_symmetry.space_group_name_H-M   'P 1'
#
loop_
_entity.id
_entity.type
_entity.pdbx_description
1 polymer ?
#
loop_
_entity_poly.entity_id
_entity_poly.type
_entity_poly.pdbx_seq_one_letter_code
_entity_poly.pdbx_strand_id
1 'polypeptide(L)'
;MSKVSTMPDQALEAFIDHGTVSRTIDSNASEAEGIYKALEKLGIDWSFVGDKLEDEGVDSFKKSFDSLLDSLEEKANSLKLVSL
;
A
#
# COMPACT_ATOMS: atom_id res chain seq x y z
N MET A 1 -0.14 -6.99 -22.25
CA MET A 1 -0.67 -6.37 -21.02
C MET A 1 0.45 -5.55 -20.39
N SER A 2 0.27 -4.25 -20.19
CA SER A 2 1.28 -3.39 -19.56
C SER A 2 0.95 -3.25 -18.08
N LYS A 3 1.88 -3.61 -17.20
CA LYS A 3 1.78 -3.48 -15.74
C LYS A 3 3.04 -2.79 -15.22
N VAL A 4 2.87 -1.99 -14.16
CA VAL A 4 3.96 -1.29 -13.47
C VAL A 4 3.88 -1.67 -12.00
N SER A 5 5.04 -1.87 -11.36
CA SER A 5 5.16 -2.01 -9.91
C SER A 5 5.86 -0.77 -9.37
N THR A 6 5.20 -0.03 -8.47
CA THR A 6 5.82 1.09 -7.74
C THR A 6 6.48 0.54 -6.49
N MET A 7 7.79 0.75 -6.36
CA MET A 7 8.58 0.23 -5.26
C MET A 7 9.21 1.37 -4.47
N PRO A 8 9.24 1.30 -3.12
CA PRO A 8 10.10 2.18 -2.32
C PRO A 8 11.58 1.85 -2.58
N ASP A 9 12.47 2.81 -2.35
CA ASP A 9 13.91 2.70 -2.65
C ASP A 9 14.54 1.44 -2.08
N GLN A 10 14.22 1.10 -0.82
CA GLN A 10 14.74 -0.10 -0.17
C GLN A 10 14.34 -1.40 -0.89
N ALA A 11 13.11 -1.49 -1.40
CA ALA A 11 12.65 -2.66 -2.14
C ALA A 11 13.31 -2.73 -3.53
N LEU A 12 13.54 -1.58 -4.16
CA LEU A 12 14.27 -1.50 -5.41
C LEU A 12 15.73 -1.92 -5.24
N GLU A 13 16.42 -1.45 -4.19
CA GLU A 13 17.79 -1.85 -3.86
C GLU A 13 17.90 -3.35 -3.64
N ALA A 14 16.98 -3.94 -2.86
CA ALA A 14 16.93 -5.39 -2.66
C ALA A 14 16.70 -6.15 -3.98
N PHE A 15 15.83 -5.62 -4.85
CA PHE A 15 15.59 -6.21 -6.16
C PHE A 15 16.80 -6.11 -7.09
N ILE A 16 17.59 -5.03 -7.01
CA ILE A 16 18.84 -4.89 -7.79
C ILE A 16 19.89 -5.89 -7.32
N ASP A 17 20.03 -6.08 -6.01
CA ASP A 17 21.03 -6.98 -5.42
C ASP A 17 20.74 -8.46 -5.73
N HIS A 18 19.49 -8.90 -5.56
CA HIS A 18 19.14 -10.32 -5.64
C HIS A 18 17.75 -10.62 -6.25
N GLY A 19 17.15 -9.67 -6.97
CA GLY A 19 15.90 -9.91 -7.69
C GLY A 19 16.08 -10.82 -8.90
N THR A 20 15.02 -11.53 -9.29
CA THR A 20 14.99 -12.34 -10.52
C THR A 20 13.98 -11.76 -11.49
N VAL A 21 14.42 -11.46 -12.71
CA VAL A 21 13.55 -11.00 -13.79
C VAL A 21 12.93 -12.19 -14.49
N SER A 22 11.62 -12.35 -14.35
CA SER A 22 10.83 -13.37 -15.05
C SER A 22 9.39 -12.89 -15.24
N ARG A 23 8.70 -13.44 -16.25
CA ARG A 23 7.27 -13.17 -16.45
C ARG A 23 6.47 -14.09 -15.53
N THR A 24 6.05 -13.56 -14.39
CA THR A 24 5.31 -14.32 -13.37
C THR A 24 3.86 -13.88 -13.19
N ILE A 25 3.46 -12.74 -13.78
CA ILE A 25 2.13 -12.14 -13.56
C ILE A 25 0.96 -13.05 -13.94
N ASP A 26 1.17 -13.92 -14.93
CA ASP A 26 0.20 -14.89 -15.43
C ASP A 26 0.65 -16.34 -15.20
N SER A 27 1.78 -16.55 -14.53
CA SER A 27 2.20 -17.88 -14.11
C SER A 27 1.31 -18.38 -12.96
N ASN A 28 0.98 -19.67 -12.98
CA ASN A 28 0.34 -20.40 -11.88
C ASN A 28 -1.04 -19.88 -11.41
N ALA A 29 -1.85 -19.31 -12.30
CA ALA A 29 -3.19 -18.82 -11.96
C ALA A 29 -4.08 -19.87 -11.25
N SER A 30 -4.00 -21.15 -11.67
CA SER A 30 -4.76 -22.24 -11.04
C SER A 30 -4.31 -22.53 -9.60
N GLU A 31 -3.02 -22.35 -9.30
CA GLU A 31 -2.48 -22.50 -7.94
C GLU A 31 -3.00 -21.36 -7.06
N ALA A 32 -2.97 -20.13 -7.56
CA ALA A 32 -3.51 -18.97 -6.87
C ALA A 32 -4.99 -19.17 -6.50
N GLU A 33 -5.82 -19.65 -7.44
CA GLU A 33 -7.23 -19.99 -7.16
C GLU A 33 -7.37 -21.08 -6.09
N GLY A 34 -6.48 -22.08 -6.10
CA GLY A 34 -6.42 -23.12 -5.07
C GLY A 34 -6.15 -22.57 -3.67
N ILE A 35 -5.27 -21.57 -3.55
CA ILE A 35 -4.98 -20.88 -2.29
C ILE A 35 -6.22 -20.17 -1.76
N TYR A 36 -6.95 -19.43 -2.60
CA TYR A 36 -8.20 -18.77 -2.18
C TYR A 36 -9.22 -19.76 -1.63
N LYS A 37 -9.45 -20.88 -2.34
CA LYS A 37 -10.34 -21.95 -1.87
C LYS A 37 -9.89 -22.58 -0.55
N ALA A 38 -8.58 -22.68 -0.33
CA ALA A 38 -8.05 -23.19 0.93
C ALA A 38 -8.29 -22.22 2.09
N LEU A 39 -8.14 -20.92 1.87
CA LEU A 39 -8.46 -19.88 2.86
C LEU A 39 -9.95 -19.92 3.24
N GLU A 40 -10.85 -20.03 2.27
CA GLU A 40 -12.30 -20.16 2.52
C GLU A 40 -12.63 -21.40 3.37
N LYS A 41 -11.98 -22.54 3.10
CA LYS A 41 -12.15 -23.77 3.90
C LYS A 41 -11.69 -23.62 5.35
N LEU A 42 -10.76 -22.71 5.61
CA LEU A 42 -10.32 -22.35 6.96
C LEU A 42 -11.26 -21.33 7.64
N GLY A 43 -12.33 -20.91 6.96
CA GLY A 43 -13.29 -19.93 7.44
C GLY A 43 -12.84 -18.48 7.25
N ILE A 44 -11.83 -18.24 6.42
CA ILE A 44 -11.39 -16.88 6.09
C ILE A 44 -12.27 -16.34 4.96
N ASP A 45 -13.06 -15.33 5.27
CA ASP A 45 -13.87 -14.60 4.30
C ASP A 45 -13.01 -13.55 3.59
N TRP A 46 -12.69 -13.81 2.33
CA TRP A 46 -11.87 -12.90 1.52
C TRP A 46 -12.56 -11.56 1.21
N SER A 47 -13.89 -11.55 1.07
CA SER A 47 -14.65 -10.32 0.87
C SER A 47 -14.56 -9.43 2.09
N PHE A 48 -14.78 -10.00 3.29
CA PHE A 48 -14.62 -9.26 4.54
C PHE A 48 -13.20 -8.69 4.73
N VAL A 49 -12.17 -9.46 4.38
CA VAL A 49 -10.77 -8.97 4.43
C VAL A 49 -10.59 -7.78 3.49
N GLY A 50 -11.14 -7.84 2.28
CA GLY A 50 -11.10 -6.73 1.32
C GLY A 50 -11.76 -5.47 1.87
N ASP A 51 -13.00 -5.59 2.35
CA ASP A 51 -13.76 -4.46 2.91
C ASP A 51 -13.01 -3.80 4.08
N LYS A 52 -12.47 -4.62 4.98
CA LYS A 52 -11.71 -4.12 6.13
C LYS A 52 -10.44 -3.38 5.70
N LEU A 53 -9.69 -3.91 4.73
CA LEU A 53 -8.47 -3.27 4.24
C LEU A 53 -8.76 -1.96 3.51
N GLU A 54 -9.90 -1.86 2.82
CA GLU A 54 -10.35 -0.61 2.19
C GLU A 54 -10.67 0.45 3.24
N ASP A 55 -11.46 0.12 4.26
CA ASP A 55 -11.81 1.03 5.35
C ASP A 55 -10.54 1.54 6.09
N GLU A 56 -9.64 0.62 6.47
CA GLU A 56 -8.38 0.95 7.13
C GLU A 56 -7.48 1.82 6.22
N GLY A 57 -7.46 1.52 4.92
CA GLY A 57 -6.75 2.30 3.92
C GLY A 57 -7.25 3.74 3.88
N VAL A 58 -8.56 3.94 3.68
CA VAL A 58 -9.19 5.27 3.62
C VAL A 58 -8.89 6.08 4.88
N ASP A 59 -9.01 5.46 6.05
CA ASP A 59 -8.74 6.14 7.32
C ASP A 59 -7.26 6.50 7.51
N SER A 60 -6.34 5.68 7.02
CA SER A 60 -4.90 6.00 7.01
C SER A 60 -4.58 7.20 6.11
N PHE A 61 -5.21 7.27 4.94
CA PHE A 61 -5.07 8.41 4.04
C PHE A 61 -5.64 9.71 4.64
N LYS A 62 -6.82 9.67 5.29
CA LYS A 62 -7.39 10.83 6.00
C LYS A 62 -6.43 11.33 7.07
N LYS A 63 -5.93 10.44 7.94
CA LYS A 63 -4.99 10.81 9.01
C LYS A 63 -3.71 11.44 8.46
N SER A 64 -3.18 10.90 7.37
CA SER A 64 -1.98 11.46 6.72
C SER A 64 -2.25 12.86 6.15
N PHE A 65 -3.47 13.09 5.64
CA PHE A 65 -3.88 14.39 5.12
C PHE A 65 -4.10 15.42 6.24
N ASP A 66 -4.76 15.05 7.33
CA ASP A 66 -4.94 15.93 8.49
C ASP A 66 -3.58 16.34 9.07
N SER A 67 -2.66 15.38 9.23
CA SER A 67 -1.29 15.66 9.69
C SER A 67 -0.52 16.62 8.76
N LEU A 68 -0.75 16.54 7.45
CA LEU A 68 -0.20 17.49 6.48
C LEU A 68 -0.77 18.90 6.70
N LEU A 69 -2.08 19.03 6.92
CA LEU A 69 -2.72 20.32 7.19
C LEU A 69 -2.21 20.95 8.48
N ASP A 70 -2.09 20.16 9.55
CA ASP A 70 -1.52 20.61 10.83
C ASP A 70 -0.09 21.14 10.64
N SER A 71 0.75 20.38 9.91
CA SER A 71 2.13 20.78 9.62
C SER A 71 2.20 22.10 8.83
N LEU A 72 1.25 22.32 7.91
CA LEU A 72 1.16 23.57 7.14
C LEU A 72 0.70 24.74 8.01
N GLU A 73 -0.25 24.52 8.91
CA GLU A 73 -0.72 25.54 9.86
C GLU A 73 0.40 25.95 10.82
N GLU A 74 1.11 24.98 11.41
CA GLU A 74 2.27 25.23 12.27
C GLU A 74 3.32 26.06 11.53
N LYS A 75 3.62 25.70 10.28
CA LYS A 75 4.57 26.43 9.45
C LYS A 75 4.10 27.86 9.19
N ALA A 76 2.83 28.06 8.83
CA ALA A 76 2.26 29.38 8.57
C ALA A 76 2.29 30.28 9.81
N ASN A 77 1.96 29.74 10.98
CA ASN A 77 1.99 30.46 12.25
C ASN A 77 3.43 30.85 12.64
N SER A 78 4.40 29.95 12.44
CA SER A 78 5.82 30.25 12.71
C SER A 78 6.33 31.43 11.86
N LEU A 79 5.91 31.53 10.60
CA LEU A 79 6.32 32.61 9.70
C LEU A 79 5.70 33.96 10.07
N LYS A 80 4.44 33.98 10.55
CA LYS A 80 3.79 35.20 11.04
C LYS A 80 4.51 35.79 12.26
N LEU A 81 4.95 34.94 13.19
CA LEU A 81 5.66 35.38 14.40
C LEU A 81 7.05 35.97 14.12
N VAL A 82 7.73 35.51 13.07
CA VAL A 82 9.06 36.04 12.67
C VAL A 82 8.94 37.38 11.92
N SER A 83 7.77 37.68 11.36
CA SER A 83 7.50 38.92 10.62
C SER A 83 7.03 40.11 11.49
N LEU A 84 6.86 39.89 12.80
CA LEU A 84 6.52 40.89 13.82
C LEU A 84 7.76 41.24 14.66
#